data_AF-A0A061RRA7-F1
#
_entry.id   AF-A0A061RRA7-F1
#
_cell.length_a   1.000
_cell.length_b   1.000
_cell.length_c   1.000
_cell.angle_alpha   90.00
_cell.angle_beta   90.00
_cell.angle_gamma   90.00
#
_symmetry.space_group_name_H-M   'P 1'
#
loop_
_entity.id
_entity.type
_entity.pdbx_description
1 polymer ?
#
loop_
_entity_poly.entity_id
_entity_poly.type
_entity_poly.pdbx_seq_one_letter_code
_entity_poly.pdbx_strand_id
1 'polypeptide(L)'
;MSALPLASRKALCINPEVRRLGSAARINERCLDMLRAKPSAKTARRLDGTRQRAKTLSRCPFLKHDAKAAEAFRAKVLEAPLDVEDLGRLGAQHGVCPYYATRQAQPSADILFMPYAALLSAESRESFGICLKDAVIIVDEAHNLLEAVNSAHAADLARRDL
;
A
#
# COMPACT_ATOMS: atom_id res chain seq x y z
N MET A 1 -15.33 -18.27 6.44
CA MET A 1 -14.92 -17.68 5.16
C MET A 1 -14.48 -16.25 5.43
N SER A 2 -13.20 -15.99 5.37
CA SER A 2 -12.56 -14.70 5.62
C SER A 2 -12.47 -13.89 4.32
N ALA A 3 -12.72 -12.59 4.38
CA ALA A 3 -12.75 -11.73 3.21
C ALA A 3 -11.94 -10.46 3.47
N LEU A 4 -11.00 -10.16 2.57
CA LEU A 4 -9.99 -9.14 2.80
C LEU A 4 -9.88 -8.17 1.63
N PRO A 5 -10.13 -6.87 1.84
CA PRO A 5 -9.86 -5.86 0.82
C PRO A 5 -8.39 -5.45 0.79
N LEU A 6 -7.83 -5.42 -0.42
CA LEU A 6 -6.53 -4.79 -0.70
C LEU A 6 -6.75 -3.36 -1.19
N ALA A 7 -6.00 -2.43 -0.62
CA ALA A 7 -6.12 -1.01 -0.97
C ALA A 7 -4.76 -0.32 -1.06
N SER A 8 -4.77 0.86 -1.69
CA SER A 8 -3.55 1.66 -1.89
C SER A 8 -2.99 2.20 -0.57
N ARG A 9 -1.71 2.60 -0.58
CA ARG A 9 -1.11 3.35 0.54
C ARG A 9 -1.92 4.61 0.86
N LYS A 10 -2.47 5.30 -0.14
CA LYS A 10 -3.27 6.51 0.09
C LYS A 10 -4.53 6.21 0.91
N ALA A 11 -5.17 5.07 0.70
CA ALA A 11 -6.37 4.68 1.42
C ALA A 11 -6.06 4.22 2.86
N LEU A 12 -4.99 3.45 3.05
CA LEU A 12 -4.67 2.80 4.35
C LEU A 12 -3.60 3.53 5.20
N CYS A 13 -3.03 4.64 4.73
CA CYS A 13 -1.97 5.32 5.48
C CYS A 13 -2.53 6.08 6.69
N ILE A 14 -2.14 5.63 7.89
CA ILE A 14 -2.47 6.27 9.16
C ILE A 14 -1.40 7.23 9.68
N ASN A 15 -0.26 7.35 8.98
CA ASN A 15 0.79 8.30 9.37
C ASN A 15 0.37 9.73 8.99
N PRO A 16 0.14 10.64 9.95
CA PRO A 16 -0.36 11.99 9.65
C PRO A 16 0.55 12.80 8.73
N GLU A 17 1.88 12.66 8.87
CA GLU A 17 2.85 13.39 8.04
C GLU A 17 2.79 12.96 6.58
N VAL A 18 2.57 11.66 6.34
CA VAL A 18 2.48 11.09 4.99
C VAL A 18 1.10 11.35 4.41
N ARG A 19 0.04 11.14 5.18
CA ARG A 19 -1.36 11.32 4.76
C ARG A 19 -1.64 12.76 4.33
N ARG A 20 -1.04 13.76 4.99
CA ARG A 20 -1.20 15.19 4.65
C ARG A 20 -0.69 15.55 3.24
N LEU A 21 0.08 14.69 2.58
CA LEU A 21 0.57 14.94 1.22
C LEU A 21 -0.53 14.91 0.16
N GLY A 22 -1.66 14.22 0.44
CA GLY A 22 -2.88 14.18 -0.37
C GLY A 22 -2.80 13.45 -1.73
N SER A 23 -1.65 13.52 -2.40
CA SER A 23 -1.38 12.86 -3.68
C SER A 23 -0.88 11.43 -3.48
N ALA A 24 -1.44 10.47 -4.22
CA ALA A 24 -1.03 9.07 -4.19
C ALA A 24 0.47 8.91 -4.53
N ALA A 25 0.96 9.66 -5.53
CA ALA A 25 2.37 9.66 -5.91
C ALA A 25 3.27 10.11 -4.77
N ARG A 26 2.94 11.25 -4.14
CA ARG A 26 3.71 11.80 -3.00
C ARG A 26 3.65 10.88 -1.79
N ILE A 27 2.49 10.28 -1.50
CA ILE A 27 2.33 9.30 -0.43
C ILE A 27 3.20 8.07 -0.67
N ASN A 28 3.20 7.54 -1.90
CA ASN A 28 4.00 6.39 -2.29
C ASN A 28 5.49 6.70 -2.15
N GLU A 29 5.98 7.79 -2.74
CA GLU A 29 7.38 8.22 -2.67
C GLU A 29 7.83 8.35 -1.20
N ARG A 30 7.08 9.10 -0.38
CA ARG A 30 7.47 9.32 1.02
C ARG A 30 7.36 8.07 1.88
N CYS A 31 6.43 7.16 1.59
CA CYS A 31 6.39 5.86 2.26
C CYS A 31 7.62 5.00 1.92
N LEU A 32 8.02 4.96 0.65
CA LEU A 32 9.20 4.22 0.19
C LEU A 32 10.50 4.82 0.77
N ASP A 33 10.61 6.14 0.84
CA ASP A 33 11.73 6.82 1.51
C ASP A 33 11.84 6.40 2.97
N MET A 34 10.72 6.39 3.71
CA MET A 34 10.68 5.97 5.12
C MET A 34 11.02 4.47 5.31
N LEU A 35 10.76 3.61 4.32
CA LEU A 35 11.17 2.19 4.35
C LEU A 35 12.68 2.04 4.19
N ARG A 36 13.27 2.80 3.26
CA ARG A 36 14.69 2.79 2.93
C ARG A 36 15.55 3.54 3.96
N ALA A 37 14.94 4.35 4.81
CA ALA A 37 15.62 5.10 5.85
C ALA A 37 16.38 4.16 6.82
N LYS A 38 17.70 4.34 6.88
CA LYS A 38 18.55 3.73 7.90
C LYS A 38 18.39 4.49 9.23
N PRO A 39 18.66 3.87 10.40
CA PRO A 39 18.45 4.48 11.73
C PRO A 39 19.19 5.80 12.04
N SER A 40 19.84 6.44 11.07
CA SER A 40 20.68 7.63 11.25
C SER A 40 21.04 8.34 9.93
N ALA A 41 20.23 8.20 8.88
CA ALA A 41 20.52 8.86 7.59
C ALA A 41 20.15 10.36 7.62
N LYS A 42 21.17 11.24 7.74
CA LYS A 42 21.05 12.66 7.40
C LYS A 42 21.13 12.80 5.88
N THR A 43 19.99 12.85 5.20
CA THR A 43 20.00 13.11 3.75
C THR A 43 20.04 14.63 3.51
N ALA A 44 21.17 15.12 3.00
CA ALA A 44 21.28 16.50 2.53
C ALA A 44 20.59 16.61 1.14
N ARG A 45 19.42 17.22 1.06
CA ARG A 45 18.91 17.73 -0.23
C ARG A 45 19.51 19.11 -0.47
N ARG A 46 20.40 19.23 -1.46
CA ARG A 46 20.75 20.52 -2.07
C ARG A 46 19.79 20.75 -3.22
N LEU A 47 18.78 21.59 -2.99
CA LEU A 47 18.16 22.37 -4.04
C LEU A 47 18.32 23.82 -3.63
N ASP A 48 19.10 24.52 -4.43
CA ASP A 48 19.09 25.98 -4.52
C ASP A 48 19.56 26.77 -3.29
N GLY A 49 20.89 26.93 -3.16
CA GLY A 49 21.58 28.05 -2.50
C GLY A 49 21.32 28.35 -1.02
N THR A 50 20.29 27.76 -0.41
CA THR A 50 19.77 28.11 0.90
C THR A 50 19.99 26.92 1.83
N ARG A 51 20.68 27.17 2.96
CA ARG A 51 20.93 26.16 3.98
C ARG A 51 19.63 25.82 4.71
N GLN A 52 18.79 24.96 4.14
CA GLN A 52 17.69 24.35 4.90
C GLN A 52 18.23 23.23 5.78
N ARG A 53 17.80 23.20 7.05
CA ARG A 53 18.11 22.14 8.01
C ARG A 53 17.75 20.79 7.38
N ALA A 54 18.71 19.88 7.26
CA ALA A 54 18.48 18.52 6.78
C ALA A 54 17.38 17.87 7.64
N LYS A 55 16.19 17.65 7.07
CA LYS A 55 15.15 16.86 7.74
C LYS A 55 15.64 15.42 7.83
N THR A 56 15.93 14.95 9.03
CA THR A 56 16.25 13.55 9.29
C THR A 56 15.09 12.69 8.76
N LEU A 57 15.37 11.83 7.78
CA LEU A 57 14.40 10.86 7.30
C LEU A 57 14.25 9.79 8.39
N SER A 58 13.21 9.90 9.21
CA SER A 58 12.86 8.90 10.21
C SER A 58 12.08 7.75 9.58
N ARG A 59 12.26 6.53 10.12
CA ARG A 59 11.44 5.38 9.72
C ARG A 59 9.98 5.62 10.12
N CYS A 60 9.05 5.03 9.36
CA CYS A 60 7.63 5.12 9.68
C CYS A 60 7.37 4.47 11.07
N PRO A 61 6.73 5.18 12.02
CA PRO A 61 6.49 4.64 13.36
C PRO A 61 5.57 3.41 13.36
N PHE A 62 4.63 3.35 12.41
CA PHE A 62 3.67 2.25 12.28
C PHE A 62 4.22 1.01 11.57
N LEU A 63 5.43 1.10 10.99
CA LEU A 63 6.08 -0.07 10.40
C LEU A 63 6.75 -0.95 11.46
N LYS A 64 6.90 -0.45 12.69
CA LYS A 64 7.53 -1.24 13.76
C LYS A 64 6.69 -2.50 14.00
N HIS A 65 7.29 -3.65 13.75
CA HIS A 65 6.68 -4.95 13.98
C HIS A 65 6.73 -5.26 15.48
N ASP A 66 5.81 -4.69 16.25
CA ASP A 66 5.37 -5.39 17.45
C ASP A 66 4.64 -6.65 16.97
N ALA A 67 5.30 -7.81 17.10
CA ALA A 67 4.79 -9.08 16.63
C ALA A 67 3.43 -9.41 17.26
N LYS A 68 3.22 -9.04 18.53
CA LYS A 68 1.96 -9.28 19.23
C LYS A 68 0.84 -8.39 18.67
N ALA A 69 1.14 -7.12 18.40
CA ALA A 69 0.17 -6.21 17.80
C ALA A 69 -0.19 -6.61 16.37
N ALA A 70 0.80 -7.04 15.58
CA ALA A 70 0.59 -7.52 14.22
C ALA A 70 -0.25 -8.81 14.19
N GLU A 71 0.00 -9.74 15.11
CA GLU A 71 -0.80 -10.96 15.22
C GLU A 71 -2.24 -10.67 15.66
N ALA A 72 -2.43 -9.77 16.62
CA ALA A 72 -3.77 -9.36 17.05
C ALA A 72 -4.56 -8.69 15.92
N PHE A 73 -3.91 -7.82 15.14
CA PHE A 73 -4.50 -7.23 13.94
C PHE A 73 -4.89 -8.33 12.93
N ARG A 74 -3.97 -9.25 12.61
CA ARG A 74 -4.19 -10.35 11.66
C ARG A 74 -5.37 -11.23 12.09
N ALA A 75 -5.44 -11.60 13.37
CA ALA A 75 -6.54 -12.40 13.89
C ALA A 75 -7.90 -11.71 13.69
N LYS A 76 -7.99 -10.41 13.99
CA LYS A 76 -9.22 -9.62 13.84
C LYS A 76 -9.65 -9.47 12.39
N VAL A 77 -8.70 -9.25 11.49
CA VAL A 77 -8.94 -9.12 10.04
C VAL A 77 -9.47 -10.41 9.42
N LEU A 78 -9.10 -11.58 9.96
CA LEU A 78 -9.56 -12.87 9.47
C LEU A 78 -10.83 -13.38 10.17
N GLU A 79 -11.24 -12.74 11.27
CA GLU A 79 -12.42 -13.12 12.06
C GLU A 79 -13.72 -12.67 11.39
N ALA A 80 -13.75 -11.45 10.83
CA ALA A 80 -14.93 -10.87 10.20
C ALA A 80 -14.56 -10.00 8.98
N PRO A 81 -15.47 -9.83 8.01
CA PRO A 81 -15.25 -8.93 6.89
C PRO A 81 -15.11 -7.49 7.39
N LEU A 82 -14.03 -6.82 6.99
CA LEU A 82 -13.76 -5.41 7.29
C LEU A 82 -13.65 -4.64 5.98
N ASP A 83 -14.19 -3.43 5.94
CA ASP A 83 -13.95 -2.50 4.84
C ASP A 83 -12.58 -1.81 4.96
N VAL A 84 -12.23 -0.98 3.97
CA VAL A 84 -10.92 -0.32 3.92
C VAL A 84 -10.75 0.66 5.09
N GLU A 85 -11.82 1.35 5.48
CA GLU A 85 -11.86 2.30 6.58
C GLU A 85 -11.68 1.61 7.93
N ASP A 86 -12.29 0.43 8.12
CA ASP A 86 -12.15 -0.44 9.27
C ASP A 86 -10.73 -0.94 9.43
N LEU A 87 -10.08 -1.38 8.35
CA LEU A 87 -8.66 -1.74 8.38
C LEU A 87 -7.80 -0.58 8.87
N GLY A 88 -8.10 0.64 8.40
CA GLY A 88 -7.45 1.87 8.85
C GLY A 88 -7.64 2.11 10.35
N ARG A 89 -8.88 2.00 10.85
CA ARG A 89 -9.22 2.14 12.28
C ARG A 89 -8.52 1.08 13.13
N LEU A 90 -8.58 -0.18 12.72
CA LEU A 90 -8.00 -1.31 13.43
C LEU A 90 -6.47 -1.18 13.51
N GLY A 91 -5.80 -0.82 12.42
CA GLY A 91 -4.34 -0.63 12.47
C GLY A 91 -3.94 0.55 13.35
N ALA A 92 -4.76 1.61 13.42
CA ALA A 92 -4.54 2.70 14.38
C ALA A 92 -4.70 2.25 15.84
N GLN A 93 -5.70 1.42 16.14
CA GLN A 93 -5.91 0.85 17.49
C GLN A 93 -4.74 -0.04 17.93
N HIS A 94 -4.19 -0.84 17.01
CA HIS A 94 -3.07 -1.73 17.27
C HIS A 94 -1.69 -1.07 17.09
N GLY A 95 -1.62 0.16 16.61
CA GLY A 95 -0.35 0.86 16.33
C GLY A 95 0.46 0.26 15.17
N VAL A 96 -0.18 -0.48 14.26
CA VAL A 96 0.45 -1.14 13.11
C VAL A 96 0.08 -0.46 11.80
N CYS A 97 0.94 -0.55 10.79
CA CYS A 97 0.66 -0.03 9.47
C CYS A 97 -0.38 -0.91 8.77
N PRO A 98 -1.64 -0.45 8.55
CA PRO A 98 -2.67 -1.29 7.98
C PRO A 98 -2.28 -1.80 6.59
N TYR A 99 -1.69 -0.94 5.75
CA TYR A 99 -1.24 -1.32 4.41
C TYR A 99 -0.31 -2.55 4.39
N TYR A 100 0.68 -2.62 5.30
CA TYR A 100 1.59 -3.77 5.35
C TYR A 100 1.04 -4.93 6.17
N ALA A 101 0.29 -4.66 7.24
CA ALA A 101 -0.30 -5.68 8.09
C ALA A 101 -1.40 -6.48 7.37
N THR A 102 -2.29 -5.82 6.62
CA THR A 102 -3.30 -6.47 5.76
C THR A 102 -2.63 -7.40 4.75
N ARG A 103 -1.50 -6.99 4.16
CA ARG A 103 -0.75 -7.84 3.23
C ARG A 103 -0.14 -9.08 3.88
N GLN A 104 0.14 -9.06 5.18
CA GLN A 104 0.59 -10.25 5.92
C GLN A 104 -0.57 -11.20 6.26
N ALA A 105 -1.81 -10.69 6.31
CA ALA A 105 -3.01 -11.51 6.47
C ALA A 105 -3.48 -12.15 5.15
N GLN A 106 -3.19 -11.51 4.01
CA GLN A 106 -3.61 -11.92 2.67
C GLN A 106 -3.44 -13.42 2.34
N PRO A 107 -2.30 -14.08 2.66
CA PRO A 107 -2.14 -15.51 2.34
C PRO A 107 -3.10 -16.45 3.06
N SER A 108 -3.79 -15.97 4.09
CA SER A 108 -4.74 -16.75 4.90
C SER A 108 -6.20 -16.35 4.67
N ALA A 109 -6.46 -15.44 3.73
CA ALA A 109 -7.82 -15.03 3.40
C ALA A 109 -8.45 -15.96 2.34
N ASP A 110 -9.74 -16.27 2.49
CA ASP A 110 -10.48 -17.10 1.54
C ASP A 110 -10.94 -16.29 0.31
N ILE A 111 -11.28 -15.01 0.52
CA ILE A 111 -11.68 -14.07 -0.53
C ILE A 111 -10.78 -12.83 -0.47
N LEU A 112 -10.26 -12.41 -1.62
CA LEU A 112 -9.53 -11.16 -1.79
C LEU A 112 -10.31 -10.21 -2.69
N PHE A 113 -10.60 -9.01 -2.17
CA PHE A 113 -11.08 -7.92 -3.01
C PHE A 113 -9.89 -7.10 -3.48
N MET A 114 -9.72 -6.96 -4.79
CA MET A 114 -8.61 -6.21 -5.37
C MET A 114 -9.04 -5.41 -6.60
N PRO A 115 -8.42 -4.24 -6.84
CA PRO A 115 -8.68 -3.46 -8.04
C PRO A 115 -8.07 -4.14 -9.28
N TYR A 116 -8.61 -3.84 -10.46
CA TYR A 116 -8.08 -4.34 -11.75
C TYR A 116 -6.58 -4.11 -11.90
N ALA A 117 -6.07 -2.95 -11.49
CA ALA A 117 -4.64 -2.65 -11.58
C ALA A 117 -3.76 -3.66 -10.81
N ALA A 118 -4.23 -4.13 -9.65
CA ALA A 118 -3.51 -5.14 -8.87
C ALA A 118 -3.61 -6.54 -9.50
N LEU A 119 -4.74 -6.84 -10.15
CA LEU A 119 -4.96 -8.11 -10.83
C LEU A 119 -4.22 -8.19 -12.17
N LEU A 120 -4.20 -7.14 -12.98
CA LEU A 120 -3.74 -7.19 -14.38
C LEU A 120 -2.21 -7.01 -14.52
N SER A 121 -1.59 -6.24 -13.63
CA SER A 121 -0.14 -6.01 -13.62
C SER A 121 0.60 -7.15 -12.91
N ALA A 122 1.50 -7.83 -13.63
CA ALA A 122 2.37 -8.87 -13.04
C ALA A 122 3.23 -8.33 -11.90
N GLU A 123 3.85 -7.17 -12.09
CA GLU A 123 4.64 -6.49 -11.07
C GLU A 123 3.80 -6.19 -9.81
N SER A 124 2.55 -5.77 -9.98
CA SER A 124 1.65 -5.55 -8.84
C SER A 124 1.35 -6.85 -8.10
N ARG A 125 0.99 -7.92 -8.81
CA ARG A 125 0.72 -9.24 -8.20
C ARG A 125 1.92 -9.75 -7.42
N GLU A 126 3.12 -9.71 -8.01
CA GLU A 126 4.37 -10.09 -7.36
C GLU A 126 4.65 -9.22 -6.14
N SER A 127 4.50 -7.90 -6.30
CA SER A 127 4.67 -6.95 -5.21
C SER A 127 3.71 -7.24 -4.07
N PHE A 128 2.47 -7.70 -4.30
CA PHE A 128 1.51 -8.08 -3.27
C PHE A 128 1.69 -9.51 -2.73
N GLY A 129 2.42 -10.38 -3.42
CA GLY A 129 2.53 -11.81 -3.09
C GLY A 129 1.35 -12.66 -3.55
N ILE A 130 0.60 -12.18 -4.56
CA ILE A 130 -0.60 -12.84 -5.07
C ILE A 130 -0.21 -13.91 -6.08
N CYS A 131 -0.57 -15.16 -5.79
CA CYS A 131 -0.51 -16.27 -6.73
C CYS A 131 -1.92 -16.57 -7.26
N LEU A 132 -2.08 -16.58 -8.59
CA LEU A 132 -3.37 -16.89 -9.23
C LEU A 132 -3.53 -18.39 -9.54
N LYS A 133 -2.50 -19.20 -9.29
CA LYS A 133 -2.58 -20.64 -9.50
C LYS A 133 -3.67 -21.20 -8.59
N ASP A 134 -4.55 -22.03 -9.16
CA ASP A 134 -5.67 -22.67 -8.46
C ASP A 134 -6.70 -21.68 -7.86
N ALA A 135 -6.68 -20.41 -8.28
CA ALA A 135 -7.62 -19.38 -7.85
C ALA A 135 -8.81 -19.25 -8.81
N VAL A 136 -9.99 -18.94 -8.27
CA VAL A 136 -11.16 -18.50 -9.04
C VAL A 136 -11.17 -16.98 -9.08
N ILE A 137 -11.19 -16.41 -10.28
CA ILE A 137 -11.23 -14.96 -10.49
C ILE A 137 -12.66 -14.57 -10.87
N ILE A 138 -13.25 -13.69 -10.08
CA ILE A 138 -14.55 -13.10 -10.35
C ILE A 138 -14.33 -11.63 -10.70
N VAL A 139 -14.71 -11.25 -11.91
CA VAL A 139 -14.62 -9.87 -12.40
C VAL A 139 -16.00 -9.25 -12.29
N ASP A 140 -16.17 -8.35 -11.32
CA ASP A 140 -17.36 -7.52 -11.23
C ASP A 140 -17.27 -6.37 -12.23
N GLU A 141 -18.39 -5.93 -12.82
CA GLU A 141 -18.41 -4.86 -13.83
C GLU A 141 -17.41 -5.07 -14.99
N ALA A 142 -17.40 -6.29 -15.54
CA ALA A 142 -16.47 -6.70 -16.60
C ALA A 142 -16.58 -5.89 -17.90
N HIS A 143 -17.59 -5.05 -18.05
CA HIS A 143 -17.70 -4.11 -19.17
C HIS A 143 -16.52 -3.12 -19.22
N ASN A 144 -15.87 -2.82 -18.07
CA ASN A 144 -14.69 -1.96 -17.99
C ASN A 144 -13.36 -2.70 -18.16
N LEU A 145 -13.38 -4.03 -18.35
CA LEU A 145 -12.17 -4.85 -18.34
C LEU A 145 -11.21 -4.48 -19.48
N LEU A 146 -11.73 -4.23 -20.69
CA LEU A 146 -10.92 -3.88 -21.85
C LEU A 146 -10.17 -2.56 -21.64
N GLU A 147 -10.84 -1.54 -21.10
CA GLU A 147 -10.22 -0.26 -20.78
C GLU A 147 -9.13 -0.42 -19.70
N ALA A 148 -9.39 -1.25 -18.70
CA ALA A 148 -8.43 -1.53 -17.64
C ALA A 148 -7.18 -2.25 -18.16
N VAL A 149 -7.33 -3.19 -19.09
CA VAL A 149 -6.22 -3.86 -19.78
C VAL A 149 -5.42 -2.87 -20.61
N ASN A 150 -6.08 -2.04 -21.42
CA ASN A 150 -5.40 -1.01 -22.22
C ASN A 150 -4.63 -0.04 -21.33
N SER A 151 -5.24 0.42 -20.23
CA SER A 151 -4.60 1.33 -19.28
C SER A 151 -3.41 0.70 -18.54
N ALA A 152 -3.40 -0.62 -18.34
CA ALA A 152 -2.30 -1.33 -17.68
C ALA A 152 -1.11 -1.62 -18.61
N HIS A 153 -1.32 -1.63 -19.93
CA HIS A 153 -0.32 -2.06 -20.92
C HIS A 153 0.00 -1.04 -22.01
N ALA A 154 -0.66 0.12 -22.00
CA ALA A 154 -0.33 1.25 -22.87
C ALA A 154 0.41 2.35 -22.10
N ALA A 155 1.13 3.18 -22.84
CA ALA A 155 1.77 4.38 -22.33
C ALA A 155 1.55 5.53 -23.31
N ASP A 156 1.22 6.72 -22.78
CA ASP A 156 1.15 7.94 -23.58
C ASP A 156 2.55 8.52 -23.77
N LEU A 157 2.87 8.88 -25.01
CA LEU A 157 4.12 9.55 -25.36
C LEU A 157 3.80 10.96 -25.86
N ALA A 158 4.22 11.99 -25.13
CA ALA A 158 4.12 13.38 -25.55
C ALA A 158 5.49 13.89 -26.02
N ARG A 159 5.48 14.97 -26.81
CA ARG A 159 6.72 15.60 -27.33
C ARG A 159 7.72 15.99 -26.23
N ARG A 160 7.27 16.24 -25.00
CA ARG A 160 8.12 16.57 -23.84
C ARG A 160 8.87 15.36 -23.26
N ASP A 161 8.50 14.15 -23.67
CA ASP A 161 9.07 12.89 -23.20
C ASP A 161 10.20 12.38 -24.15
N LEU A 162 10.44 13.11 -25.26
CA LEU A 162 11.54 12.93 -26.23
C LEU A 162 12.61 13.99 -26.02
#